data_AF-A0A934HL89-F1
#
_entry.id   AF-A0A934HL89-F1
#
_cell.length_a   1.000
_cell.length_b   1.000
_cell.length_c   1.000
_cell.angle_alpha   90.00
_cell.angle_beta   90.00
_cell.angle_gamma   90.00
#
_symmetry.space_group_name_H-M   'P 1'
#
loop_
_entity.id
_entity.type
_entity.pdbx_description
1 polymer ?
#
loop_
_entity_poly.entity_id
_entity_poly.type
_entity_poly.pdbx_seq_one_letter_code
_entity_poly.pdbx_strand_id
1 'polypeptide(L)' 'MTTAEVTSEVFLMAFRALPKRQREAVIEKMLMDKEFMEDLIDIVIIEQRRKEPSRGIDEYLADRRKKAK' A
#
# COMPACT_ATOMS: atom_id res chain seq x y z
N MET A 1 -7.74 -21.83 -3.23
CA MET A 1 -6.58 -21.01 -2.89
C MET A 1 -5.53 -21.16 -3.98
N THR A 2 -4.94 -20.05 -4.40
CA THR A 2 -3.76 -20.05 -5.28
C THR A 2 -2.50 -20.30 -4.47
N THR A 3 -1.41 -20.71 -5.13
CA THR A 3 -0.10 -20.86 -4.49
C THR A 3 0.36 -19.55 -3.84
N ALA A 4 0.03 -18.41 -4.45
CA ALA A 4 0.36 -17.09 -3.91
C ALA A 4 -0.37 -16.80 -2.59
N GLU A 5 -1.66 -17.13 -2.50
CA GLU A 5 -2.46 -16.98 -1.26
C GLU A 5 -1.93 -17.88 -0.14
N VAL A 6 -1.62 -19.14 -0.44
CA VAL A 6 -1.05 -20.06 0.56
C VAL A 6 0.30 -19.54 1.05
N THR A 7 1.13 -19.07 0.13
CA THR A 7 2.47 -18.57 0.46
C THR A 7 2.37 -17.34 1.37
N SER A 8 1.52 -16.36 1.01
CA SER A 8 1.36 -15.14 1.81
C SER A 8 0.83 -15.43 3.22
N GLU A 9 -0.10 -16.37 3.37
CA GLU A 9 -0.59 -16.80 4.68
C GLU A 9 0.51 -17.43 5.54
N VAL A 10 1.35 -18.30 4.97
CA VAL A 10 2.47 -18.92 5.68
C VAL A 10 3.47 -17.86 6.15
N PHE A 11 3.81 -16.89 5.31
CA PHE A 11 4.70 -15.79 5.70
C PHE A 11 4.11 -14.95 6.83
N LEU A 12 2.80 -14.64 6.77
CA LEU A 12 2.13 -13.89 7.80
C LEU A 12 2.08 -14.65 9.13
N MET A 13 1.84 -15.96 9.10
CA MET A 13 1.90 -16.82 10.28
C MET A 13 3.30 -16.82 10.89
N ALA A 14 4.34 -17.01 10.08
CA ALA A 14 5.72 -16.98 10.54
C ALA A 14 6.08 -15.64 11.18
N PHE A 15 5.72 -14.53 10.54
CA PHE A 15 5.94 -13.19 11.09
C PHE A 15 5.20 -12.98 12.42
N ARG A 16 3.94 -13.42 12.53
CA ARG A 16 3.15 -13.29 13.77
C ARG A 16 3.70 -14.13 14.93
N ALA A 17 4.31 -15.27 14.63
CA ALA A 17 4.93 -16.16 15.62
C ALA A 17 6.23 -15.59 16.20
N LEU A 18 6.85 -14.59 15.56
CA LEU A 18 8.06 -13.95 16.07
C LEU A 18 7.81 -13.20 17.40
N PRO A 19 8.75 -13.25 18.35
CA PRO A 19 8.81 -12.32 19.48
C PRO A 19 8.78 -10.86 19.04
N LYS A 20 8.24 -9.98 19.89
CA LYS A 20 8.03 -8.55 19.59
C LYS A 20 9.26 -7.86 18.97
N ARG A 21 10.45 -8.02 19.57
CA ARG A 21 11.70 -7.42 19.07
C ARG A 21 12.09 -7.88 17.65
N GLN A 22 11.81 -9.15 17.33
CA GLN A 22 12.09 -9.69 16.00
C GLN A 22 11.09 -9.17 14.97
N ARG A 23 9.81 -9.00 15.34
CA ARG A 23 8.83 -8.33 14.49
C ARG A 23 9.21 -6.88 14.19
N GLU A 24 9.64 -6.14 15.22
CA GLU A 24 10.12 -4.76 15.08
C GLU A 24 11.30 -4.69 14.10
N ALA A 25 12.30 -5.57 14.26
CA ALA A 25 13.44 -5.62 13.36
C ALA A 25 13.06 -5.99 11.90
N VAL A 26 12.04 -6.84 11.70
CA VAL A 26 11.53 -7.14 10.35
C VAL A 26 10.85 -5.91 9.76
N ILE A 27 9.99 -5.21 10.52
CA ILE A 27 9.33 -3.99 10.07
C ILE A 27 10.37 -2.92 9.71
N GLU A 28 11.37 -2.69 10.56
CA GLU A 28 12.45 -1.72 10.29
C GLU A 28 13.16 -2.02 8.97
N LYS A 29 13.47 -3.29 8.69
CA LYS A 29 14.09 -3.69 7.42
C LYS A 29 13.18 -3.45 6.22
N MET A 30 11.88 -3.72 6.34
CA MET A 30 10.92 -3.44 5.28
C MET A 30 10.82 -1.93 5.00
N LEU A 31 10.80 -1.10 6.06
CA LEU A 31 10.74 0.36 5.91
C LEU A 31 12.03 0.98 5.33
N MET A 32 13.16 0.26 5.36
CA MET A 32 14.39 0.68 4.68
C MET A 32 14.37 0.38 3.17
N ASP A 33 13.45 -0.46 2.72
CA ASP A 33 13.30 -0.77 1.30
C ASP A 33 12.46 0.32 0.60
N LYS A 34 13.04 0.92 -0.44
CA LYS A 34 12.45 2.09 -1.12
C LYS A 34 11.19 1.70 -1.89
N GLU A 35 11.21 0.55 -2.57
CA GLU A 35 10.08 0.06 -3.37
C GLU A 35 8.89 -0.25 -2.45
N PHE A 36 9.14 -0.95 -1.34
CA PHE A 36 8.12 -1.22 -0.34
C PHE A 36 7.51 0.06 0.25
N MET A 37 8.32 1.08 0.52
CA MET A 37 7.84 2.36 1.03
C MET A 37 6.97 3.11 0.01
N GLU A 38 7.32 3.07 -1.28
CA GLU A 38 6.52 3.64 -2.35
C GLU A 38 5.16 2.94 -2.46
N ASP A 39 5.15 1.60 -2.48
CA ASP A 39 3.93 0.80 -2.49
C ASP A 39 3.03 1.09 -1.28
N LEU A 40 3.63 1.22 -0.09
CA LEU A 40 2.90 1.52 1.14
C LEU A 40 2.23 2.90 1.07
N ILE A 41 2.92 3.90 0.53
CA ILE A 41 2.37 5.25 0.34
C ILE A 41 1.19 5.20 -0.64
N ASP A 42 1.35 4.50 -1.77
CA ASP A 42 0.30 4.36 -2.78
C ASP A 42 -0.94 3.68 -2.22
N ILE A 43 -0.78 2.59 -1.46
CA ILE A 43 -1.89 1.91 -0.79
C ILE A 43 -2.63 2.86 0.15
N VAL A 44 -1.89 3.63 0.96
CA VAL A 44 -2.49 4.61 1.88
C VAL A 44 -3.26 5.68 1.12
N ILE A 45 -2.71 6.21 0.02
CA ILE A 45 -3.40 7.20 -0.83
C ILE A 45 -4.67 6.60 -1.43
N ILE A 46 -4.61 5.37 -1.94
CA ILE A 46 -5.78 4.69 -2.51
C ILE A 46 -6.88 4.52 -1.45
N GLU A 47 -6.55 4.04 -0.26
CA GLU A 47 -7.53 3.85 0.81
C GLU A 47 -8.13 5.17 1.30
N GLN A 48 -7.33 6.24 1.42
CA GLN A 48 -7.83 7.58 1.75
C GLN A 48 -8.84 8.09 0.72
N ARG A 49 -8.59 7.80 -0.57
CA ARG A 49 -9.39 8.27 -1.69
C ARG A 49 -10.51 7.30 -2.09
N ARG A 50 -10.64 6.15 -1.42
CA ARG A 50 -11.61 5.10 -1.76
C ARG A 50 -13.07 5.55 -1.67
N LYS A 51 -13.35 6.59 -0.87
CA LYS A 51 -14.69 7.18 -0.73
C LYS A 51 -14.94 8.35 -1.69
N GLU A 52 -13.94 8.77 -2.47
CA GLU A 52 -14.14 9.80 -3.50
C GLU A 52 -15.05 9.26 -4.60
N PRO A 53 -15.98 10.07 -5.13
CA PRO A 53 -16.74 9.67 -6.29
C PRO A 53 -15.80 9.39 -7.46
N SER A 54 -16.11 8.34 -8.22
CA SER A 54 -15.45 8.12 -9.50
C SER A 54 -15.74 9.31 -10.41
N ARG A 55 -14.72 9.75 -11.15
CA ARG A 55 -14.85 10.85 -12.12
C ARG A 55 -14.30 10.43 -13.47
N GLY A 56 -14.87 10.99 -14.52
CA GLY A 56 -14.37 10.77 -15.88
C GLY A 56 -12.98 11.37 -16.07
N ILE A 57 -12.17 10.78 -16.96
CA ILE A 57 -10.84 11.32 -17.27
C ILE A 57 -10.94 12.74 -17.85
N ASP A 58 -11.96 13.03 -18.66
CA ASP A 58 -12.17 14.34 -19.26
C ASP A 58 -12.54 15.40 -18.22
N GLU A 59 -13.40 15.04 -17.25
CA GLU A 59 -13.78 15.90 -16.13
C GLU A 59 -12.55 16.27 -15.29
N TYR A 60 -11.71 15.28 -14.97
CA TYR A 60 -10.46 15.52 -14.27
C TYR A 60 -9.53 16.48 -15.03
N LEU A 61 -9.35 16.25 -16.33
CA LEU A 61 -8.47 17.08 -17.16
C LEU A 61 -8.98 18.52 -17.27
N ALA A 62 -10.30 18.71 -17.37
CA ALA A 62 -10.91 20.03 -17.40
C ALA A 62 -10.65 20.81 -16.09
N ASP A 63 -10.84 20.17 -14.93
CA ASP A 63 -10.62 20.82 -13.63
C ASP A 63 -9.15 21.06 -13.32
N ARG A 64 -8.26 20.15 -13.74
CA ARG A 64 -6.82 20.33 -13.58
C ARG A 64 -6.32 21.56 -14.35
N ARG A 65 -6.83 21.79 -15.57
CA ARG A 65 -6.47 22.98 -16.37
C ARG A 65 -6.93 24.28 -15.70
N LYS A 66 -8.09 24.28 -15.02
CA LYS A 66 -8.58 25.45 -14.27
C LYS A 66 -7.73 25.78 -13.05
N LYS A 67 -7.20 24.77 -12.34
CA LYS A 67 -6.36 24.93 -11.15
C LYS A 67 -4.91 25.36 -11.44
N ALA A 68 -4.46 25.20 -12.68
CA ALA A 68 -3.10 25.56 -13.12
C ALA A 68 -2.99 27.04 -13.59
N LYS A 69 -4.08 27.81 -13.49
CA LYS A 69 -4.18 29.22 -13.88
C LYS A 69 -4.40 30.06 -12.64
#